data_AF-A0A845FXB5-F1
#
_entry.id   AF-A0A845FXB5-F1
#
_cell.length_a   1.000
_cell.length_b   1.000
_cell.length_c   1.000
_cell.angle_alpha   90.00
_cell.angle_beta   90.00
_cell.angle_gamma   90.00
#
_symmetry.space_group_name_H-M   'P 1'
#
loop_
_entity.id
_entity.type
_entity.pdbx_description
1 polymer ?
#
loop_
_entity_poly.entity_id
_entity_poly.type
_entity_poly.pdbx_seq_one_letter_code
_entity_poly.pdbx_strand_id
1 'polypeptide(L)'
;MALLINRIKSLFGRGDVHLPAAPPADPLDYEQLVTLDAESLAEQGILNAYTELSAQLERYSPSPLEVREVIDDDGLGYSVYGGDQKYVVWEVIDGVQNEDGWERATVAFFQIVNARLKNSSHRFYALNGGNDLFGLFLTEEEFAAARRAIPKRSNWPWMPDNAQPDYGFPVDVDAS
;
A
#
# COMPACT_ATOMS: atom_id res chain seq x y z
N MET A 1 -44.87 -18.12 -51.74
CA MET A 1 -43.98 -19.27 -51.48
C MET A 1 -43.93 -19.50 -49.97
N ALA A 2 -44.20 -20.74 -49.54
CA ALA A 2 -43.97 -21.43 -48.24
C ALA A 2 -44.23 -20.63 -46.92
N LEU A 3 -45.24 -20.94 -46.07
CA LEU A 3 -45.38 -22.05 -45.08
C LEU A 3 -44.08 -22.29 -44.28
N LEU A 4 -44.00 -22.36 -42.94
CA LEU A 4 -44.92 -22.84 -41.93
C LEU A 4 -44.42 -22.43 -40.51
N ILE A 5 -45.38 -22.37 -39.58
CA ILE A 5 -45.36 -22.28 -38.12
C ILE A 5 -44.18 -22.97 -37.39
N ASN A 6 -43.65 -22.36 -36.32
CA ASN A 6 -43.54 -23.08 -35.04
C ASN A 6 -43.57 -22.18 -33.78
N ARG A 7 -44.57 -22.44 -32.94
CA ARG A 7 -44.60 -22.12 -31.50
C ARG A 7 -43.70 -23.11 -30.77
N ILE A 8 -42.82 -22.63 -29.90
CA ILE A 8 -42.41 -23.41 -28.72
C ILE A 8 -42.51 -22.47 -27.51
N LYS A 9 -43.53 -22.72 -26.68
CA LYS A 9 -43.57 -22.27 -25.30
C LYS A 9 -42.64 -23.18 -24.49
N SER A 10 -41.80 -22.56 -23.67
CA SER A 10 -41.45 -22.95 -22.30
C SER A 10 -41.22 -24.44 -22.04
N LEU A 11 -39.95 -24.83 -21.99
CA LEU A 11 -39.44 -25.89 -21.14
C LEU A 11 -37.99 -25.52 -20.83
N PHE A 12 -37.71 -24.94 -19.67
CA PHE A 12 -36.54 -25.21 -18.81
C PHE A 12 -36.68 -24.34 -17.55
N GLY A 13 -36.42 -24.94 -16.41
CA GLY A 13 -36.90 -24.53 -15.11
C GLY A 13 -36.30 -23.24 -14.58
N ARG A 14 -36.94 -22.75 -13.52
CA ARG A 14 -36.32 -21.97 -12.45
C ARG A 14 -34.99 -22.62 -12.04
N GLY A 15 -33.91 -22.22 -12.69
CA GLY A 15 -32.63 -22.08 -12.03
C GLY A 15 -32.43 -20.59 -11.91
N ASP A 16 -32.38 -20.07 -10.69
CA ASP A 16 -31.78 -18.76 -10.47
C ASP A 16 -30.36 -18.87 -11.03
N VAL A 17 -30.16 -18.39 -12.25
CA VAL A 17 -28.83 -18.13 -12.77
C VAL A 17 -28.33 -17.04 -11.83
N HIS A 18 -27.55 -17.45 -10.83
CA HIS A 18 -26.76 -16.56 -10.04
C HIS A 18 -25.76 -15.95 -11.01
N LEU A 19 -26.19 -14.91 -11.71
CA LEU A 19 -25.30 -14.00 -12.39
C LEU A 19 -24.32 -13.54 -11.31
N PRO A 20 -23.00 -13.69 -11.52
CA PRO A 20 -22.05 -13.20 -10.55
C PRO A 20 -22.41 -11.74 -10.27
N ALA A 21 -22.44 -11.39 -8.99
CA ALA A 21 -22.63 -10.01 -8.58
C ALA A 21 -21.72 -9.13 -9.43
N ALA A 22 -22.25 -8.02 -9.96
CA ALA A 22 -21.42 -7.04 -10.64
C ALA A 22 -20.19 -6.76 -9.75
N PRO A 23 -18.98 -6.72 -10.31
CA PRO A 23 -17.79 -6.42 -9.51
C PRO A 23 -18.06 -5.13 -8.72
N PRO A 24 -17.56 -5.04 -7.48
CA PRO A 24 -17.77 -3.85 -6.66
C PRO A 24 -17.37 -2.61 -7.48
N ALA A 25 -18.16 -1.55 -7.37
CA ALA A 25 -17.93 -0.32 -8.12
C ALA A 25 -16.56 0.31 -7.82
N ASP A 26 -15.96 -0.05 -6.68
CA ASP A 26 -14.62 0.32 -6.27
C ASP A 26 -13.75 -0.94 -6.07
N PRO A 27 -12.53 -1.00 -6.66
CA PRO A 27 -11.66 -2.17 -6.55
C PRO A 27 -10.96 -2.33 -5.20
N LEU A 28 -11.08 -1.36 -4.27
CA LEU A 28 -10.44 -1.42 -2.95
C LEU A 28 -11.47 -1.52 -1.83
N ASP A 29 -11.13 -2.27 -0.78
CA ASP A 29 -11.91 -2.33 0.46
C ASP A 29 -11.37 -1.32 1.49
N TYR A 30 -11.97 -0.12 1.51
CA TYR A 30 -11.51 0.97 2.39
C TYR A 30 -11.83 0.75 3.87
N GLU A 31 -12.69 -0.22 4.22
CA GLU A 31 -12.94 -0.58 5.62
C GLU A 31 -11.71 -1.26 6.26
N GLN A 32 -10.75 -1.69 5.43
CA GLN A 32 -9.49 -2.30 5.87
C GLN A 32 -8.31 -1.32 5.87
N LEU A 33 -8.54 -0.02 5.66
CA LEU A 33 -7.47 0.97 5.69
C LEU A 33 -6.78 1.01 7.06
N VAL A 34 -5.45 1.03 7.02
CA VAL A 34 -4.62 1.41 8.13
C VAL A 34 -4.30 2.88 7.98
N THR A 35 -4.81 3.71 8.91
CA THR A 35 -4.42 5.12 8.99
C THR A 35 -2.97 5.22 9.43
N LEU A 36 -2.19 5.96 8.66
CA LEU A 36 -0.81 6.32 8.95
C LEU A 36 -0.69 7.84 8.83
N ASP A 37 0.46 8.35 9.23
CA ASP A 37 0.80 9.74 9.05
C ASP A 37 2.31 9.81 8.77
N ALA A 38 2.66 10.38 7.61
CA ALA A 38 4.05 10.48 7.19
C ALA A 38 4.87 11.39 8.12
N GLU A 39 4.25 12.43 8.67
CA GLU A 39 4.85 13.31 9.67
C GLU A 39 5.13 12.52 10.95
N SER A 40 4.11 11.81 11.48
CA SER A 40 4.31 10.94 12.64
C SER A 40 5.37 9.85 12.41
N LEU A 41 5.45 9.24 11.23
CA LEU A 41 6.51 8.28 10.91
C LEU A 41 7.90 8.92 10.96
N ALA A 42 8.05 10.15 10.48
CA ALA A 42 9.33 10.84 10.45
C ALA A 42 9.74 11.44 11.80
N GLU A 43 8.77 11.91 12.58
CA GLU A 43 9.01 12.74 13.77
C GLU A 43 8.73 12.03 15.10
N GLN A 44 7.76 11.10 15.13
CA GLN A 44 7.38 10.35 16.34
C GLN A 44 7.96 8.94 16.37
N GLY A 45 8.46 8.45 15.23
CA GLY A 45 9.22 7.21 15.12
C GLY A 45 8.45 6.05 14.47
N ILE A 46 9.14 5.37 13.56
CA ILE A 46 8.68 4.19 12.82
C ILE A 46 8.42 2.98 13.72
N LEU A 47 9.20 2.81 14.81
CA LEU A 47 9.03 1.66 15.71
C LEU A 47 7.66 1.66 16.38
N ASN A 48 7.13 2.84 16.76
CA ASN A 48 5.81 2.94 17.37
C ASN A 48 4.72 2.47 16.39
N ALA A 49 4.71 3.03 15.18
CA ALA A 49 3.75 2.65 14.13
C ALA A 49 3.84 1.15 13.77
N TYR A 50 5.05 0.59 13.70
CA TYR A 50 5.25 -0.84 13.42
C TYR A 50 4.74 -1.74 14.56
N THR A 51 4.89 -1.30 15.80
CA THR A 51 4.38 -2.01 16.99
C THR A 51 2.85 -2.00 17.01
N GLU A 52 2.24 -0.85 16.73
CA GLU A 52 0.77 -0.73 16.62
C GLU A 52 0.20 -1.60 15.50
N LEU A 53 0.89 -1.67 14.35
CA LEU A 53 0.49 -2.50 13.22
C LEU A 53 0.70 -4.01 13.46
N SER A 54 1.49 -4.41 14.47
CA SER A 54 1.94 -5.79 14.64
C SER A 54 0.81 -6.80 14.84
N ALA A 55 -0.24 -6.46 15.57
CA ALA A 55 -1.40 -7.34 15.77
C ALA A 55 -2.11 -7.66 14.44
N GLN A 56 -2.18 -6.69 13.53
CA GLN A 56 -2.74 -6.91 12.20
C GLN A 56 -1.83 -7.77 11.34
N LEU A 57 -0.51 -7.57 11.44
CA LEU A 57 0.51 -8.31 10.69
C LEU A 57 0.60 -9.78 11.07
N GLU A 58 0.28 -10.14 12.31
CA GLU A 58 0.29 -11.54 12.77
C GLU A 58 -0.61 -12.45 11.92
N ARG A 59 -1.70 -11.91 11.38
CA ARG A 59 -2.62 -12.62 10.48
C ARG A 59 -1.95 -13.04 9.16
N TYR A 60 -0.92 -12.31 8.74
CA TYR A 60 -0.24 -12.49 7.45
C TYR A 60 1.17 -13.07 7.59
N SER A 61 1.84 -12.78 8.71
CA SER A 61 3.19 -13.24 9.03
C SER A 61 3.40 -13.28 10.55
N PRO A 62 3.41 -14.48 11.18
CA PRO A 62 3.52 -14.63 12.62
C PRO A 62 4.94 -14.38 13.15
N SER A 63 5.94 -14.28 12.28
CA SER A 63 7.33 -14.02 12.66
C SER A 63 7.62 -12.52 12.55
N PRO A 64 7.73 -11.77 13.67
CA PRO A 64 8.07 -10.36 13.62
C PRO A 64 9.48 -10.16 13.06
N LEU A 65 9.65 -9.10 12.28
CA LEU A 65 10.97 -8.56 11.95
C LEU A 65 11.42 -7.65 13.10
N GLU A 66 12.67 -7.75 13.53
CA GLU A 66 13.27 -6.81 14.48
C GLU A 66 13.32 -5.42 13.84
N VAL A 67 12.82 -4.42 14.58
CA VAL A 67 12.88 -3.01 14.18
C VAL A 67 13.62 -2.26 15.28
N ARG A 68 14.64 -1.49 14.89
CA ARG A 68 15.48 -0.71 15.81
C ARG A 68 15.72 0.68 15.28
N GLU A 69 15.50 1.67 16.12
CA GLU A 69 15.74 3.07 15.80
C GLU A 69 17.11 3.51 16.32
N VAL A 70 17.76 4.38 15.58
CA VAL A 70 19.05 4.99 15.92
C VAL A 70 18.95 6.47 15.65
N ILE A 71 19.18 7.26 16.69
CA ILE A 71 19.46 8.69 16.59
C ILE A 71 20.97 8.82 16.72
N ASP A 72 21.59 9.59 15.83
CA ASP A 72 23.02 9.88 15.91
C ASP A 72 23.34 10.57 17.25
N ASP A 73 24.49 10.26 17.84
CA ASP A 73 24.91 10.79 19.15
C ASP A 73 25.01 12.33 19.13
N ASP A 74 25.34 12.88 17.96
CA ASP A 74 25.43 14.33 17.72
C ASP A 74 24.05 14.96 17.40
N GLY A 75 22.98 14.16 17.33
CA GLY A 75 21.63 14.59 16.97
C GLY A 75 21.46 14.96 15.49
N LEU A 76 22.43 14.59 14.65
CA LEU A 76 22.50 14.96 13.23
C LEU A 76 21.91 13.90 12.29
N GLY A 77 21.23 12.90 12.82
CA GLY A 77 20.53 11.93 11.98
C GLY A 77 19.57 11.04 12.74
N TYR A 78 18.57 10.55 12.01
CA TYR A 78 17.65 9.50 12.43
C TYR A 78 17.63 8.41 11.37
N SER A 79 17.82 7.18 11.81
CA SER A 79 17.77 6.00 10.97
C SER A 79 16.99 4.88 11.66
N VAL A 80 16.36 4.04 10.86
CA VAL A 80 15.70 2.83 11.33
C VAL A 80 16.32 1.61 10.67
N TYR A 81 16.39 0.51 11.41
CA TYR A 81 16.79 -0.79 10.94
C TYR A 81 15.57 -1.72 10.91
N GLY A 82 15.38 -2.42 9.80
CA GLY A 82 14.50 -3.60 9.70
C GLY A 82 15.34 -4.84 9.47
N GLY A 83 15.59 -5.63 10.51
CA GLY A 83 16.69 -6.60 10.50
C GLY A 83 18.03 -5.91 10.24
N ASP A 84 18.77 -6.38 9.24
CA ASP A 84 20.09 -5.82 8.89
C ASP A 84 20.02 -4.60 7.95
N GLN A 85 18.85 -4.27 7.39
CA GLN A 85 18.70 -3.18 6.44
C GLN A 85 18.52 -1.85 7.17
N LYS A 86 19.44 -0.90 6.93
CA LYS A 86 19.35 0.49 7.40
C LYS A 86 18.53 1.34 6.42
N TYR A 87 17.70 2.22 6.97
CA TYR A 87 17.02 3.29 6.26
C TYR A 87 17.33 4.61 6.95
N VAL A 88 17.85 5.59 6.21
CA VAL A 88 18.08 6.95 6.72
C VAL A 88 16.82 7.75 6.46
N VAL A 89 16.18 8.24 7.52
CA VAL A 89 14.96 9.04 7.44
C VAL A 89 15.31 10.51 7.30
N TRP A 90 16.15 11.03 8.20
CA TRP A 90 16.75 12.34 8.04
C TRP A 90 18.19 12.37 8.53
N GLU A 91 18.97 13.27 7.95
CA GLU A 91 20.37 13.51 8.27
C GLU A 91 20.74 14.96 7.95
N VAL A 92 21.68 15.50 8.72
CA VAL A 92 22.27 16.83 8.50
C VAL A 92 23.68 16.64 7.96
N ILE A 93 23.89 16.99 6.69
CA ILE A 93 25.19 16.93 6.02
C ILE A 93 25.62 18.36 5.70
N ASP A 94 26.83 18.74 6.13
CA ASP A 94 27.38 20.09 5.95
C ASP A 94 26.45 21.22 6.46
N GLY A 95 25.70 20.94 7.53
CA GLY A 95 24.76 21.88 8.15
C GLY A 95 23.41 22.01 7.43
N VAL A 96 23.14 21.16 6.43
CA VAL A 96 21.89 21.13 5.68
C VAL A 96 21.17 19.81 5.93
N GLN A 97 19.92 19.88 6.40
CA GLN A 97 19.06 18.71 6.53
C GLN A 97 18.42 18.37 5.18
N ASN A 98 18.23 17.08 4.90
CA ASN A 98 17.39 16.65 3.79
C ASN A 98 15.93 17.10 3.97
N GLU A 99 15.27 17.50 2.87
CA GLU A 99 13.89 18.02 2.87
C GLU A 99 12.84 16.90 2.69
N ASP A 100 13.27 15.70 2.32
CA ASP A 100 12.46 14.53 1.94
C ASP A 100 12.25 13.53 3.11
N GLY A 101 12.25 14.02 4.35
CA GLY A 101 12.22 13.18 5.55
C GLY A 101 10.93 12.37 5.68
N TRP A 102 9.80 12.97 5.31
CA TRP A 102 8.48 12.31 5.36
C TRP A 102 8.36 11.20 4.30
N GLU A 103 8.88 11.43 3.09
CA GLU A 103 8.93 10.44 2.02
C GLU A 103 9.86 9.29 2.39
N ARG A 104 11.05 9.58 2.92
CA ARG A 104 11.99 8.54 3.39
C ARG A 104 11.42 7.71 4.53
N ALA A 105 10.69 8.33 5.47
CA ALA A 105 9.99 7.62 6.54
C ALA A 105 8.92 6.68 5.96
N THR A 106 8.17 7.14 4.96
CA THR A 106 7.20 6.34 4.23
C THR A 106 7.88 5.14 3.57
N VAL A 107 8.97 5.34 2.82
CA VAL A 107 9.73 4.23 2.21
C VAL A 107 10.19 3.23 3.26
N ALA A 108 10.83 3.71 4.32
CA ALA A 108 11.37 2.86 5.37
C ALA A 108 10.27 2.00 6.02
N PHE A 109 9.15 2.62 6.42
CA PHE A 109 8.04 1.92 7.05
C PHE A 109 7.47 0.81 6.15
N PHE A 110 7.12 1.15 4.91
CA PHE A 110 6.52 0.18 4.00
C PHE A 110 7.49 -0.93 3.61
N GLN A 111 8.78 -0.65 3.41
CA GLN A 111 9.77 -1.69 3.11
C GLN A 111 10.04 -2.61 4.31
N ILE A 112 10.07 -2.08 5.54
CA ILE A 112 10.19 -2.87 6.77
C ILE A 112 8.99 -3.81 6.93
N VAL A 113 7.77 -3.28 6.78
CA VAL A 113 6.55 -4.08 6.87
C VAL A 113 6.54 -5.18 5.80
N ASN A 114 6.90 -4.86 4.56
CA ASN A 114 6.92 -5.84 3.48
C ASN A 114 8.07 -6.87 3.60
N ALA A 115 9.18 -6.51 4.23
CA ALA A 115 10.24 -7.47 4.56
C ALA A 115 9.74 -8.53 5.56
N ARG A 116 8.92 -8.15 6.55
CA ARG A 116 8.21 -9.12 7.43
C ARG A 116 7.22 -9.98 6.64
N LEU A 117 6.57 -9.42 5.63
CA LEU A 117 5.57 -10.11 4.80
C LEU A 117 6.15 -10.94 3.66
N LYS A 118 7.47 -11.07 3.51
CA LYS A 118 8.11 -11.70 2.32
C LYS A 118 7.54 -13.07 1.91
N ASN A 119 7.06 -13.87 2.87
CA ASN A 119 6.49 -15.20 2.64
C ASN A 119 4.94 -15.23 2.65
N SER A 120 4.30 -14.07 2.82
CA SER A 120 2.84 -13.92 2.74
C SER A 120 2.38 -13.79 1.29
N SER A 121 1.12 -14.12 1.01
CA SER A 121 0.46 -13.78 -0.26
C SER A 121 0.05 -12.31 -0.33
N HIS A 122 0.07 -11.60 0.80
CA HIS A 122 -0.27 -10.19 0.87
C HIS A 122 0.98 -9.33 1.00
N ARG A 123 0.87 -8.12 0.47
CA ARG A 123 1.83 -7.04 0.66
C ARG A 123 1.09 -5.82 1.19
N PHE A 124 1.81 -4.98 1.90
CA PHE A 124 1.27 -3.74 2.45
C PHE A 124 1.61 -2.61 1.47
N TYR A 125 0.61 -2.05 0.82
CA TYR A 125 0.78 -0.99 -0.17
C TYR A 125 0.32 0.34 0.41
N ALA A 126 1.02 1.40 0.06
CA ALA A 126 0.64 2.76 0.41
C ALA A 126 -0.54 3.21 -0.44
N LEU A 127 -1.41 4.05 0.12
CA LEU A 127 -2.52 4.68 -0.55
C LEU A 127 -2.58 6.16 -0.15
N ASN A 128 -2.93 7.02 -1.11
CA ASN A 128 -2.84 8.45 -0.97
C ASN A 128 -4.15 8.99 -0.42
N GLY A 129 -4.08 9.62 0.75
CA GLY A 129 -5.20 10.30 1.39
C GLY A 129 -5.29 11.79 1.07
N GLY A 130 -4.43 12.31 0.19
CA GLY A 130 -4.24 13.75 0.04
C GLY A 130 -3.19 14.23 1.03
N ASN A 131 -3.63 14.68 2.21
CA ASN A 131 -2.72 15.05 3.30
C ASN A 131 -2.37 13.86 4.21
N ASP A 132 -3.17 12.79 4.14
CA ASP A 132 -2.98 11.59 4.96
C ASP A 132 -2.26 10.49 4.18
N LEU A 133 -1.57 9.63 4.91
CA LEU A 133 -0.98 8.40 4.39
C LEU A 133 -1.82 7.22 4.86
N PHE A 134 -2.16 6.31 3.95
CA PHE A 134 -2.82 5.08 4.33
C PHE A 134 -2.01 3.88 3.87
N GLY A 135 -2.24 2.75 4.52
CA GLY A 135 -1.75 1.46 4.05
C GLY A 135 -2.87 0.44 3.94
N LEU A 136 -2.72 -0.48 2.98
CA LEU A 136 -3.69 -1.53 2.71
C LEU A 136 -2.98 -2.84 2.39
N PHE A 137 -3.45 -3.93 2.99
CA PHE A 137 -2.98 -5.28 2.68
C PHE A 137 -3.69 -5.77 1.42
N LEU A 138 -2.94 -6.04 0.35
CA LEU A 138 -3.49 -6.54 -0.91
C LEU A 138 -2.69 -7.74 -1.39
N THR A 139 -3.33 -8.65 -2.13
CA THR A 139 -2.59 -9.57 -3.00
C THR A 139 -2.05 -8.84 -4.22
N GLU A 140 -1.12 -9.48 -4.95
CA GLU A 140 -0.62 -8.92 -6.20
C GLU A 140 -1.74 -8.77 -7.25
N GLU A 141 -2.70 -9.70 -7.28
CA GLU A 141 -3.86 -9.62 -8.17
C GLU A 141 -4.78 -8.44 -7.84
N GLU A 142 -5.04 -8.19 -6.55
CA GLU A 142 -5.84 -7.07 -6.08
C GLU A 142 -5.16 -5.73 -6.37
N PHE A 143 -3.86 -5.63 -6.08
CA PHE A 143 -3.05 -4.47 -6.44
C PHE A 143 -3.10 -4.16 -7.94
N ALA A 144 -2.93 -5.18 -8.78
CA ALA A 144 -3.00 -5.04 -10.24
C ALA A 144 -4.43 -4.75 -10.74
N ALA A 145 -5.46 -5.26 -10.07
CA ALA A 145 -6.85 -4.95 -10.39
C ALA A 145 -7.18 -3.49 -10.05
N ALA A 146 -6.80 -3.02 -8.87
CA ALA A 146 -7.00 -1.65 -8.43
C ALA A 146 -6.36 -0.64 -9.39
N ARG A 147 -5.11 -0.85 -9.78
CA ARG A 147 -4.41 0.03 -10.73
C ARG A 147 -5.00 0.04 -12.14
N ARG A 148 -5.71 -1.02 -12.55
CA ARG A 148 -6.43 -1.06 -13.83
C ARG A 148 -7.78 -0.35 -13.77
N ALA A 149 -8.42 -0.36 -12.61
CA ALA A 149 -9.78 0.16 -12.42
C ALA A 149 -9.79 1.64 -11.99
N ILE A 150 -8.80 2.11 -11.22
CA ILE A 150 -8.72 3.49 -10.74
C ILE A 150 -8.15 4.39 -11.86
N PRO A 151 -8.89 5.42 -12.34
CA PRO A 151 -8.43 6.22 -13.47
C PRO A 151 -7.23 7.14 -13.17
N LYS A 152 -7.21 7.74 -11.98
CA LYS A 152 -6.19 8.71 -11.58
C LYS A 152 -5.02 8.00 -10.92
N ARG A 153 -3.80 8.18 -11.44
CA ARG A 153 -2.63 7.44 -10.93
C ARG A 153 -2.30 7.81 -9.50
N SER A 154 -2.51 9.08 -9.11
CA SER A 154 -2.28 9.53 -7.73
C SER A 154 -3.15 8.84 -6.68
N ASN A 155 -4.18 8.10 -7.10
CA ASN A 155 -5.08 7.34 -6.23
C ASN A 155 -4.77 5.83 -6.28
N TRP A 156 -3.78 5.41 -7.06
CA TRP A 156 -3.36 4.02 -7.11
C TRP A 156 -2.71 3.63 -5.78
N PRO A 157 -2.92 2.39 -5.31
CA PRO A 157 -2.01 1.84 -4.32
C PRO A 157 -0.61 1.78 -4.94
N TRP A 158 0.44 1.99 -4.15
CA TRP A 158 1.82 1.89 -4.61
C TRP A 158 2.73 1.21 -3.58
N MET A 159 3.90 0.77 -4.06
CA MET A 159 4.97 0.30 -3.20
C MET A 159 6.01 1.42 -3.12
N PRO A 160 6.15 2.09 -1.96
CA PRO A 160 7.19 3.09 -1.77
C PRO A 160 8.59 2.52 -2.02
N ASP A 161 9.40 3.28 -2.76
CA ASP A 161 10.80 2.95 -3.04
C ASP A 161 11.70 4.20 -2.98
N ASN A 162 13.02 4.01 -3.10
CA ASN A 162 13.97 5.12 -3.03
C ASN A 162 14.16 5.85 -4.38
N ALA A 163 13.29 5.64 -5.37
CA ALA A 163 13.42 6.29 -6.67
C ALA A 163 12.90 7.74 -6.63
N GLN A 164 13.83 8.68 -6.52
CA GLN A 164 13.54 10.12 -6.56
C GLN A 164 12.98 10.58 -7.93
N PRO A 165 12.17 11.66 -7.95
CA PRO A 165 11.77 12.47 -6.79
C PRO A 165 10.56 11.93 -6.02
N ASP A 166 9.80 11.01 -6.62
CA ASP A 166 8.46 10.66 -6.13
C ASP A 166 8.45 9.47 -5.16
N TYR A 167 9.58 8.80 -4.95
CA TYR A 167 9.69 7.67 -4.02
C TYR A 167 8.72 6.52 -4.34
N GLY A 168 8.58 6.25 -5.64
CA GLY A 168 7.63 5.28 -6.19
C GLY A 168 6.18 5.76 -6.24
N PHE A 169 5.88 6.98 -5.74
CA PHE A 169 4.54 7.56 -5.79
C PHE A 169 4.06 7.69 -7.25
N PRO A 170 2.84 7.22 -7.56
CA PRO A 170 2.32 7.20 -8.92
C PRO A 170 1.82 8.59 -9.32
N VAL A 171 2.73 9.44 -9.79
CA VAL A 171 2.35 10.71 -10.43
C VAL A 171 1.67 10.48 -11.78
N ASP A 172 0.71 11.33 -12.12
CA ASP A 172 0.26 11.47 -13.50
C ASP A 172 1.42 12.14 -14.25
N VAL A 173 1.88 11.53 -15.33
CA VAL A 173 2.80 12.24 -16.23
C VAL A 173 2.02 13.39 -16.83
N ASP A 174 2.40 14.61 -16.50
CA ASP A 174 1.88 15.78 -17.21
C ASP A 174 2.05 15.50 -18.70
N ALA A 175 0.93 15.53 -19.44
CA ALA A 175 0.97 15.55 -20.89
C ALA A 175 1.75 16.82 -21.26
N SER A 176 3.05 16.62 -21.46
CA SER A 176 3.98 17.64 -21.94
C SER A 176 3.53 18.17 -23.29
#